data_AF-A0A9R0VMY4-F1
#
_entry.id   AF-A0A9R0VMY4-F1
#
_cell.length_a   1.000
_cell.length_b   1.000
_cell.length_c   1.000
_cell.angle_alpha   90.00
_cell.angle_beta   90.00
_cell.angle_gamma   90.00
#
_symmetry.space_group_name_H-M   'P 1'
#
loop_
_entity.id
_entity.type
_entity.pdbx_description
1 polymer ?
#
loop_
_entity_poly.entity_id
_entity_poly.type
_entity_poly.pdbx_seq_one_letter_code
_entity_poly.pdbx_strand_id
1 'polypeptide(L)'
;MADEGKHLETGRADRSVWLMKCPTIVSRAWQEAAAATAAADAGGPNPNPNPVVAKVILSFDPLSTDEDPNQFKMEMAQTNNGNTPKNYSLNMFKDFVPMCVFSESNQGKLACEGKVEHKFDMEPHKENLSDYAKLCRERTKNSMIKTRKVHVRILI
;
A
#
# COMPACT_ATOMS: atom_id res chain seq x y z
N MET A 1 -11.20 40.87 -14.90
CA MET A 1 -10.41 39.61 -14.79
C MET A 1 -10.81 38.97 -13.47
N ALA A 2 -11.68 37.97 -13.50
CA ALA A 2 -12.01 37.20 -12.30
C ALA A 2 -10.93 36.14 -12.15
N ASP A 3 -10.19 36.21 -11.04
CA ASP A 3 -9.36 35.12 -10.56
C ASP A 3 -10.34 34.01 -10.15
N GLU A 4 -10.61 33.05 -11.04
CA GLU A 4 -11.25 31.80 -10.67
C GLU A 4 -10.27 31.04 -9.77
N GLY A 5 -10.29 31.36 -8.47
CA GLY A 5 -9.62 30.57 -7.47
C GLY A 5 -10.04 29.11 -7.66
N LYS A 6 -9.06 28.23 -7.85
CA LYS A 6 -9.28 26.80 -8.12
C LYS A 6 -10.31 26.23 -7.15
N HIS A 7 -11.52 25.94 -7.66
CA HIS A 7 -12.62 25.44 -6.85
C HIS A 7 -12.28 24.06 -6.29
N LEU A 8 -12.39 23.89 -4.98
CA LEU A 8 -12.16 22.64 -4.28
C LEU A 8 -13.51 21.96 -4.02
N GLU A 9 -13.72 20.77 -4.60
CA GLU A 9 -14.92 19.96 -4.34
C GLU A 9 -14.85 19.36 -2.92
N THR A 10 -15.82 19.66 -2.05
CA THR A 10 -15.83 19.20 -0.65
C THR A 10 -16.94 18.20 -0.33
N GLY A 11 -17.73 17.76 -1.30
CA GLY A 11 -18.87 16.85 -1.07
C GLY A 11 -18.52 15.50 -0.46
N ARG A 12 -17.22 15.14 -0.44
CA ARG A 12 -16.70 13.89 0.13
C ARG A 12 -15.85 14.11 1.39
N ALA A 13 -15.76 15.34 1.90
CA ALA A 13 -14.85 15.69 2.99
C ALA A 13 -15.09 14.92 4.30
N ASP A 14 -16.35 14.54 4.58
CA ASP A 14 -16.72 13.83 5.80
C ASP A 14 -16.60 12.29 5.69
N ARG A 15 -16.14 11.76 4.54
CA ARG A 15 -15.94 10.31 4.38
C ARG A 15 -14.78 9.83 5.24
N SER A 16 -15.02 8.82 6.06
CA SER A 16 -13.96 8.11 6.77
C SER A 16 -13.08 7.33 5.81
N VAL A 17 -11.78 7.58 5.87
CA VAL A 17 -10.76 6.83 5.12
C VAL A 17 -9.70 6.27 6.05
N TRP A 18 -9.15 5.13 5.67
CA TRP A 18 -8.07 4.48 6.41
C TRP A 18 -6.75 4.74 5.70
N LEU A 19 -5.76 5.18 6.47
CA LEU A 19 -4.40 5.35 6.00
C LEU A 19 -3.56 4.17 6.48
N MET A 20 -2.77 3.58 5.59
CA MET A 20 -1.93 2.44 5.95
C MET A 20 -0.52 2.62 5.40
N LYS A 21 0.48 2.51 6.28
CA LYS A 21 1.88 2.38 5.87
C LYS A 21 2.11 0.94 5.41
N CYS A 22 2.55 0.79 4.18
CA CYS A 22 2.66 -0.50 3.48
C CYS A 22 4.13 -0.84 3.17
N PRO A 23 4.62 -2.07 3.46
CA PRO A 23 5.91 -2.54 3.00
C PRO A 23 6.03 -2.46 1.47
N THR A 24 7.18 -2.03 0.96
CA THR A 24 7.41 -1.81 -0.49
C THR A 24 7.11 -3.05 -1.35
N ILE A 25 7.35 -4.25 -0.81
CA ILE A 25 7.08 -5.50 -1.54
C ILE A 25 5.58 -5.68 -1.79
N VAL A 26 4.75 -5.33 -0.79
CA VAL A 26 3.30 -5.42 -0.88
C VAL A 26 2.76 -4.37 -1.83
N SER A 27 3.20 -3.11 -1.72
CA SER A 27 2.75 -2.05 -2.62
C SER A 27 3.09 -2.34 -4.08
N ARG A 28 4.27 -2.91 -4.34
CA ARG A 28 4.70 -3.30 -5.68
C ARG A 28 3.85 -4.45 -6.23
N ALA A 29 3.63 -5.48 -5.42
CA ALA A 29 2.76 -6.60 -5.78
C ALA A 29 1.34 -6.16 -6.16
N TRP A 30 0.79 -5.17 -5.45
CA TRP A 30 -0.52 -4.59 -5.76
C TRP A 30 -0.54 -3.78 -7.04
N GLN A 31 0.51 -2.98 -7.30
CA GLN A 31 0.66 -2.24 -8.55
C GLN A 31 0.79 -3.19 -9.75
N GLU A 32 1.57 -4.27 -9.62
CA GLU A 32 1.72 -5.29 -10.66
C GLU A 32 0.41 -6.03 -10.93
N ALA A 33 -0.35 -6.37 -9.88
CA ALA A 33 -1.69 -6.95 -10.04
C ALA A 33 -2.65 -6.01 -10.77
N ALA A 34 -2.68 -4.72 -10.39
CA ALA A 34 -3.51 -3.72 -11.05
C ALA A 34 -3.15 -3.54 -12.54
N ALA A 35 -1.85 -3.51 -12.86
CA ALA A 35 -1.37 -3.45 -14.24
C ALA A 35 -1.76 -4.70 -15.06
N ALA A 36 -1.68 -5.89 -14.45
CA ALA A 36 -2.06 -7.14 -15.11
C ALA A 36 -3.56 -7.19 -15.43
N THR A 37 -4.42 -6.74 -14.50
CA THR A 37 -5.87 -6.63 -14.75
C THR A 37 -6.17 -5.63 -15.86
N ALA A 38 -5.54 -4.45 -15.84
CA ALA A 38 -5.71 -3.45 -16.89
C ALA A 38 -5.29 -3.95 -18.28
N ALA A 39 -4.28 -4.83 -18.36
CA ALA A 39 -3.86 -5.45 -19.61
C ALA A 39 -4.82 -6.56 -20.11
N ALA A 40 -5.47 -7.28 -19.19
CA ALA A 40 -6.43 -8.35 -19.51
C ALA A 40 -7.83 -7.82 -19.88
N ASP A 41 -8.22 -6.64 -19.39
CA ASP A 41 -9.51 -5.99 -19.64
C ASP A 41 -9.69 -5.44 -21.07
N ALA A 42 -8.71 -5.63 -21.96
CA ALA A 42 -8.78 -5.21 -23.36
C ALA A 42 -9.74 -6.07 -24.25
N GLY A 43 -10.52 -7.01 -23.70
CA GLY A 43 -11.33 -7.92 -24.54
C GLY A 43 -12.54 -8.67 -23.94
N GLY A 44 -13.05 -8.33 -22.74
CA GLY A 44 -14.16 -9.07 -22.09
C GLY A 44 -15.43 -8.24 -21.79
N PRO A 45 -16.64 -8.85 -21.66
CA PRO A 45 -17.91 -8.13 -21.59
C PRO A 45 -18.23 -7.45 -20.24
N ASN A 46 -17.37 -7.57 -19.23
CA ASN A 46 -17.59 -6.91 -17.93
C ASN A 46 -16.26 -6.76 -17.17
N PRO A 47 -15.50 -5.68 -17.41
CA PRO A 47 -14.22 -5.49 -16.77
C PRO A 47 -14.42 -5.13 -15.30
N ASN A 48 -13.90 -5.95 -14.38
CA ASN A 48 -13.74 -5.51 -13.00
C ASN A 48 -12.32 -4.94 -12.87
N PRO A 49 -12.14 -3.61 -12.89
CA PRO A 49 -10.82 -2.97 -12.95
C PRO A 49 -10.00 -3.15 -11.66
N ASN A 50 -10.59 -3.78 -10.63
CA ASN A 50 -10.00 -3.90 -9.31
C ASN A 50 -9.67 -5.37 -9.00
N PRO A 51 -8.40 -5.79 -9.13
CA PRO A 51 -8.01 -7.12 -8.68
C PRO A 51 -8.19 -7.26 -7.17
N VAL A 52 -8.65 -8.43 -6.73
CA VAL A 52 -8.62 -8.77 -5.31
C VAL A 52 -7.17 -9.02 -4.90
N VAL A 53 -6.58 -8.08 -4.16
CA VAL A 53 -5.16 -8.13 -3.81
C VAL A 53 -4.88 -8.62 -2.38
N ALA A 54 -5.86 -8.48 -1.48
CA ALA A 54 -5.76 -8.89 -0.08
C ALA A 54 -7.14 -8.94 0.60
N LYS A 55 -7.19 -9.56 1.78
CA LYS A 55 -8.33 -9.60 2.70
C LYS A 55 -7.92 -9.03 4.05
N VAL A 56 -8.68 -8.08 4.58
CA VAL A 56 -8.53 -7.60 5.96
C VAL A 56 -9.39 -8.47 6.88
N ILE A 57 -8.81 -8.91 7.99
CA ILE A 57 -9.43 -9.75 9.01
C ILE A 57 -9.39 -8.97 10.32
N LEU A 58 -10.57 -8.69 10.88
CA LEU A 58 -10.72 -8.15 12.23
C LEU A 58 -11.12 -9.30 13.15
N SER A 59 -10.26 -9.58 14.14
CA SER A 59 -10.55 -10.49 15.23
C SER A 59 -10.84 -9.67 16.49
N PHE A 60 -11.87 -10.06 17.23
CA PHE A 60 -12.23 -9.45 18.50
C PHE A 60 -12.30 -10.55 19.55
N ASP A 61 -11.52 -10.40 20.63
CA ASP A 61 -11.57 -11.30 21.77
C ASP A 61 -12.24 -10.58 22.97
N PRO A 62 -13.49 -10.94 23.32
CA PRO A 62 -14.21 -10.30 24.43
C PRO A 62 -13.64 -10.62 25.81
N LEU A 63 -12.78 -11.64 25.93
CA LEU A 63 -12.13 -12.03 27.17
C LEU A 63 -10.71 -11.45 27.30
N SER A 64 -10.23 -10.76 26.27
CA SER A 64 -8.92 -10.14 26.29
C SER A 64 -8.85 -9.05 27.36
N THR A 65 -7.76 -9.06 28.11
CA THR A 65 -7.41 -8.00 29.08
C THR A 65 -6.58 -6.88 28.45
N ASP A 66 -6.25 -6.98 27.15
CA ASP A 66 -5.54 -5.91 26.44
C ASP A 66 -6.45 -4.70 26.24
N GLU A 67 -5.85 -3.50 26.25
CA GLU A 67 -6.59 -2.24 26.07
C GLU A 67 -7.26 -2.13 24.69
N ASP A 68 -6.74 -2.84 23.68
CA ASP A 68 -7.35 -2.98 22.36
C ASP A 68 -7.70 -4.45 22.10
N PRO A 69 -8.94 -4.89 22.33
CA PRO A 69 -9.36 -6.27 22.04
C PRO A 69 -9.47 -6.56 20.54
N ASN A 70 -9.32 -5.53 19.70
CA ASN A 70 -9.39 -5.60 18.25
C ASN A 70 -8.02 -5.91 17.65
N GLN A 71 -7.86 -7.08 17.05
CA GLN A 71 -6.69 -7.45 16.27
C GLN A 71 -7.00 -7.39 14.77
N PHE A 72 -6.30 -6.51 14.05
CA PHE A 72 -6.37 -6.43 12.60
C PHE A 72 -5.22 -7.20 11.95
N LYS A 73 -5.56 -8.05 10.99
CA LYS A 73 -4.61 -8.76 10.12
C LYS A 73 -4.97 -8.54 8.67
N MET A 74 -3.99 -8.68 7.79
CA MET A 74 -4.19 -8.70 6.36
C MET A 74 -3.59 -9.97 5.76
N GLU A 75 -4.41 -10.71 5.04
CA GLU A 75 -4.02 -11.91 4.29
C GLU A 75 -3.91 -11.55 2.80
N MET A 76 -2.75 -11.81 2.21
CA MET A 76 -2.48 -11.51 0.80
C MET A 76 -3.18 -12.54 -0.11
N ALA A 77 -3.76 -12.07 -1.22
CA ALA A 77 -4.45 -12.94 -2.18
C ALA A 77 -3.48 -13.79 -3.04
N GLN A 78 -2.19 -13.48 -3.05
CA GLN A 78 -1.22 -14.12 -3.94
C GLN A 78 -0.94 -15.59 -3.58
N THR A 79 -1.03 -16.44 -4.60
CA THR A 79 -0.52 -17.82 -4.63
C THR A 79 0.98 -17.85 -4.93
N ASN A 80 1.78 -18.25 -3.93
CA ASN A 80 3.08 -18.92 -4.10
C ASN A 80 4.14 -18.32 -5.05
N ASN A 81 4.34 -17.00 -5.07
CA ASN A 81 5.58 -16.43 -5.60
C ASN A 81 6.53 -16.19 -4.41
N GLY A 82 7.56 -17.02 -4.30
CA GLY A 82 8.41 -17.20 -3.12
C GLY A 82 8.89 -15.92 -2.41
N ASN A 83 9.08 -16.06 -1.09
CA ASN A 83 9.59 -15.09 -0.11
C ASN A 83 8.70 -13.91 0.31
N THR A 84 7.47 -13.74 -0.20
CA THR A 84 6.57 -12.69 0.33
C THR A 84 5.73 -13.23 1.49
N PRO A 85 5.76 -12.61 2.69
CA PRO A 85 4.87 -12.99 3.79
C PRO A 85 3.41 -13.04 3.35
N LYS A 86 2.71 -14.12 3.71
CA LYS A 86 1.28 -14.28 3.38
C LYS A 86 0.40 -13.44 4.29
N ASN A 87 0.81 -13.29 5.55
CA ASN A 87 0.04 -12.60 6.58
C ASN A 87 0.82 -11.40 7.10
N TYR A 88 0.11 -10.29 7.29
CA TYR A 88 0.62 -9.09 7.92
C TYR A 88 -0.28 -8.71 9.09
N SER A 89 0.32 -8.23 10.17
CA SER A 89 -0.41 -7.56 11.25
C SER A 89 -0.61 -6.09 10.88
N LEU A 90 -1.78 -5.54 11.20
CA LEU A 90 -2.07 -4.12 11.04
C LEU A 90 -2.12 -3.46 12.42
N ASN A 91 -1.05 -2.77 12.78
CA ASN A 91 -0.94 -2.09 14.08
C ASN A 91 -1.56 -0.70 13.96
N MET A 92 -2.56 -0.38 14.78
CA MET A 92 -3.19 0.94 14.77
C MET A 92 -2.31 1.95 15.52
N PHE A 93 -2.08 3.12 14.92
CA PHE A 93 -1.51 4.26 15.64
C PHE A 93 -2.58 4.84 16.56
N LYS A 94 -2.27 4.95 17.86
CA LYS A 94 -3.16 5.55 18.85
C LYS A 94 -3.13 7.09 18.79
N ASP A 95 -1.99 7.66 18.42
CA ASP A 95 -1.79 9.10 18.34
C ASP A 95 -1.35 9.52 16.92
N PHE A 96 -2.22 10.24 16.22
CA PHE A 96 -1.88 10.85 14.94
C PHE A 96 -2.56 12.20 14.76
N VAL A 97 -1.91 13.10 14.01
CA VAL A 97 -2.45 14.42 13.68
C VAL A 97 -3.64 14.27 12.72
N PRO A 98 -4.73 15.05 12.85
CA PRO A 98 -5.82 15.03 11.89
C PRO A 98 -5.34 15.24 10.46
N MET A 99 -5.77 14.38 9.53
CA MET A 99 -5.40 14.43 8.12
C MET A 99 -6.63 14.34 7.24
N CYS A 100 -6.60 15.07 6.12
CA CYS A 100 -7.57 14.97 5.04
C CYS A 100 -6.87 14.50 3.76
N VAL A 101 -7.59 13.76 2.93
CA VAL A 101 -7.10 13.28 1.64
C VAL A 101 -7.60 14.22 0.55
N PHE A 102 -6.70 14.64 -0.33
CA PHE A 102 -7.02 15.46 -1.50
C PHE A 102 -6.65 14.71 -2.77
N SER A 103 -7.46 14.84 -3.81
CA SER A 103 -7.18 14.32 -5.13
C SER A 103 -7.12 15.45 -6.15
N GLU A 104 -6.27 15.28 -7.16
CA GLU A 104 -6.21 16.11 -8.34
C GLU A 104 -6.44 15.22 -9.56
N SER A 105 -7.45 15.57 -10.37
CA SER A 105 -7.71 14.87 -11.63
C SER A 105 -6.76 15.32 -12.73
N ASN A 106 -6.64 14.55 -13.81
CA ASN A 106 -5.86 14.94 -15.01
C ASN A 106 -6.37 16.23 -15.69
N GLN A 107 -7.57 16.69 -15.33
CA GLN A 107 -8.15 17.97 -15.79
C GLN A 107 -7.83 19.14 -14.85
N GLY A 108 -7.04 18.93 -13.79
CA GLY A 108 -6.68 19.95 -12.80
C GLY A 108 -7.77 20.27 -11.78
N LYS A 109 -8.86 19.49 -11.72
CA LYS A 109 -9.91 19.63 -10.69
C LYS A 109 -9.42 19.05 -9.37
N LEU A 110 -9.60 19.81 -8.29
CA LEU A 110 -9.22 19.44 -6.92
C LEU A 110 -10.46 19.00 -6.13
N ALA A 111 -10.32 17.93 -5.34
CA ALA A 111 -11.37 17.46 -4.43
C ALA A 111 -10.80 17.05 -3.06
N CYS A 112 -11.58 17.26 -2.00
CA CYS A 112 -11.37 16.71 -0.68
C CYS A 112 -12.13 15.37 -0.57
N GLU A 113 -11.39 14.27 -0.49
CA GLU A 113 -11.90 12.90 -0.63
C GLU A 113 -12.36 12.27 0.69
N GLY A 114 -11.93 12.84 1.83
CA GLY A 114 -12.30 12.33 3.15
C GLY A 114 -11.29 12.67 4.25
N LYS A 115 -11.64 12.27 5.46
CA LYS A 115 -10.85 12.41 6.68
C LYS A 115 -10.26 11.08 7.11
N VAL A 116 -8.98 11.07 7.46
CA VAL A 116 -8.32 9.87 7.99
C VAL A 116 -8.81 9.60 9.40
N GLU A 117 -9.51 8.48 9.58
CA GLU A 117 -10.05 8.03 10.87
C GLU A 117 -9.12 7.02 11.56
N HIS A 118 -8.56 6.10 10.78
CA HIS A 118 -7.63 5.10 11.29
C HIS A 118 -6.33 5.14 10.50
N LYS A 119 -5.21 5.10 11.24
CA LYS A 119 -3.87 5.00 10.67
C LYS A 119 -3.25 3.68 11.12
N PHE A 120 -2.82 2.86 10.16
CA PHE A 120 -2.23 1.55 10.40
C PHE A 120 -0.76 1.51 9.96
N ASP A 121 0.08 0.78 10.70
CA ASP A 121 1.37 0.28 10.22
C ASP A 121 1.25 -1.21 9.92
N MET A 122 1.56 -1.59 8.67
CA MET A 122 1.54 -2.98 8.27
C MET A 122 2.89 -3.62 8.52
N GLU A 123 2.91 -4.67 9.34
CA GLU A 123 4.11 -5.41 9.71
C GLU A 123 3.99 -6.89 9.32
N PRO A 124 5.08 -7.53 8.87
CA PRO A 124 5.09 -8.97 8.63
C PRO A 124 4.65 -9.73 9.88
N HIS A 125 3.75 -10.71 9.71
CA HIS A 125 3.34 -11.54 10.85
C HIS A 125 4.52 -12.36 11.37
N LYS A 126 4.53 -12.66 12.68
CA LYS A 126 5.68 -13.27 13.38
C LYS A 126 6.15 -14.59 12.74
N GLU A 127 5.22 -15.35 12.20
CA GLU A 127 5.46 -16.64 11.53
C GLU A 127 6.28 -16.52 10.23
N ASN A 128 6.35 -15.32 9.63
CA ASN A 128 7.04 -15.06 8.35
C ASN A 128 8.30 -14.18 8.48
N LEU A 129 8.79 -13.94 9.71
CA LEU A 129 9.92 -13.05 9.97
C LEU A 129 11.23 -13.48 9.30
N SER A 130 11.50 -14.79 9.24
CA SER A 130 12.75 -15.32 8.65
C SER A 130 12.85 -15.06 7.15
N ASP A 131 11.76 -15.28 6.42
CA ASP A 131 11.73 -15.06 4.97
C ASP A 131 11.71 -13.58 4.63
N TYR A 132 11.01 -12.77 5.42
CA TYR A 132 11.08 -11.31 5.30
C TYR A 132 12.50 -10.77 5.55
N ALA A 133 13.23 -11.33 6.52
CA ALA A 133 14.62 -10.94 6.79
C ALA A 133 15.56 -11.27 5.62
N LYS A 134 15.39 -12.43 4.98
CA LYS A 134 16.14 -12.77 3.75
C LYS A 134 15.85 -11.76 2.63
N LEU A 135 14.57 -11.44 2.42
CA LEU A 135 14.14 -10.47 1.42
C LEU A 135 14.75 -9.08 1.66
N CYS A 136 14.76 -8.62 2.92
CA CYS A 136 15.39 -7.35 3.29
C CYS A 136 16.91 -7.35 3.00
N ARG A 137 17.63 -8.44 3.30
CA ARG A 137 19.06 -8.57 2.98
C ARG A 137 19.31 -8.54 1.47
N GLU A 138 18.49 -9.24 0.70
CA GLU A 138 18.59 -9.26 -0.76
C GLU A 138 18.36 -7.87 -1.36
N ARG A 139 17.36 -7.12 -0.87
CA ARG A 139 17.12 -5.73 -1.27
C ARG A 139 18.31 -4.83 -1.00
N THR A 140 18.91 -4.93 0.19
CA THR A 140 20.11 -4.16 0.54
C THR A 140 21.28 -4.52 -0.37
N LYS A 141 21.48 -5.81 -0.68
CA LYS A 141 22.50 -6.24 -1.64
C LYS A 141 22.24 -5.63 -3.02
N ASN A 142 21.02 -5.72 -3.53
CA ASN A 142 20.65 -5.22 -4.85
C ASN A 142 20.76 -3.69 -4.96
N SER A 143 20.42 -2.95 -3.90
CA SER A 143 20.57 -1.49 -3.89
C SER A 143 22.02 -1.02 -3.76
N MET A 144 22.91 -1.85 -3.19
CA MET A 144 24.33 -1.56 -3.05
C MET A 144 25.15 -1.89 -4.32
N ILE A 145 24.63 -2.71 -5.23
CA ILE A 145 25.29 -3.01 -6.52
C ILE A 145 25.15 -1.79 -7.43
N LYS A 146 26.14 -0.89 -7.37
CA LYS A 146 26.38 0.12 -8.42
C LYS A 146 27.16 -0.56 -9.54
N THR A 147 26.58 -0.70 -10.73
CA THR A 147 27.28 -1.15 -11.94
C THR A 147 28.34 -0.10 -12.32
N ARG A 148 29.56 -0.22 -11.76
CA ARG A 148 30.67 0.66 -12.15
C ARG A 148 31.10 0.26 -13.57
N LYS A 149 30.72 1.06 -14.57
CA LYS A 149 31.31 0.95 -15.92
C LYS A 149 32.73 1.51 -15.87
N VAL A 150 33.72 0.63 -15.69
CA VAL A 150 35.14 1.00 -15.83
C VAL A 150 35.40 1.17 -17.33
N HIS A 151 35.48 2.42 -17.81
CA HIS A 151 36.00 2.70 -19.14
C HIS A 151 37.52 2.64 -19.06
N VAL A 152 38.12 1.53 -19.50
CA VAL A 152 39.56 1.45 -19.69
C VAL A 152 39.88 2.19 -20.99
N ARG A 153 40.46 3.40 -20.90
CA ARG A 153 41.08 4.06 -22.06
C ARG A 153 42.49 3.52 -22.21
N ILE A 154 42.72 2.73 -23.25
CA ILE A 154 44.06 2.39 -23.74
C ILE A 154 44.48 3.55 -24.65
N LEU A 155 45.50 4.32 -24.26
CA LEU A 155 46.20 5.22 -25.17
C LEU A 155 47.21 4.38 -25.95
N ILE A 156 47.08 4.36 -27.28
CA ILE A 156 48.07 3.85 -28.23
C ILE A 156 48.78 5.05 -28.84
#